data_AF-A0A316FUH2-F1
#
_entry.id   AF-A0A316FUH2-F1
#
_cell.length_a   1.000
_cell.length_b   1.000
_cell.length_c   1.000
_cell.angle_alpha   90.00
_cell.angle_beta   90.00
_cell.angle_gamma   90.00
#
_symmetry.space_group_name_H-M   'P 1'
#
loop_
_entity.id
_entity.type
_entity.pdbx_description
1 polymer ?
#
loop_
_entity_poly.entity_id
_entity_poly.type
_entity_poly.pdbx_seq_one_letter_code
_entity_poly.pdbx_strand_id
1 'polypeptide(L)' 'MTGDQADHDPARPSWDCRACGRPWPCDPAREQLAGANGRVDLAVLMWNHLEEAARDMPRTPASELFERFLRWTDRPSGAA' A
#
# COMPACT_ATOMS: atom_id res chain seq x y z
N MET A 1 -27.08 -3.44 -7.90
CA MET A 1 -25.85 -3.21 -8.69
C MET A 1 -24.69 -3.40 -7.73
N THR A 2 -24.31 -4.65 -7.48
CA THR A 2 -23.25 -4.97 -6.50
C THR A 2 -21.92 -4.79 -7.20
N GLY A 3 -21.39 -3.56 -7.15
CA GLY A 3 -20.07 -3.27 -7.66
C GLY A 3 -19.03 -3.92 -6.77
N ASP A 4 -18.42 -4.98 -7.29
CA ASP A 4 -16.98 -5.21 -7.17
C ASP A 4 -16.45 -5.42 -5.74
N GLN A 5 -16.65 -6.63 -5.21
CA GLN A 5 -15.73 -7.19 -4.21
C GLN A 5 -14.40 -7.55 -4.89
N ALA A 6 -13.81 -6.62 -5.65
CA ALA A 6 -12.45 -6.79 -6.12
C ALA A 6 -11.53 -6.57 -4.93
N ASP A 7 -10.56 -7.48 -4.78
CA ASP A 7 -9.48 -7.25 -3.84
C ASP A 7 -8.82 -5.91 -4.16
N HIS A 8 -8.53 -5.16 -3.10
CA HIS A 8 -7.93 -3.83 -3.21
C HIS A 8 -6.44 -3.96 -3.56
N ASP A 9 -6.16 -4.51 -4.73
CA ASP A 9 -4.84 -4.81 -5.26
C ASP A 9 -4.25 -3.66 -6.09
N PRO A 10 -2.91 -3.58 -6.21
CA PRO A 10 -2.26 -2.59 -7.04
C PRO A 10 -2.42 -2.90 -8.54
N ALA A 11 -2.76 -1.88 -9.32
CA ALA A 11 -2.71 -1.87 -10.77
C ALA A 11 -1.34 -1.35 -11.21
N ARG A 12 -0.49 -2.21 -11.77
CA ARG A 12 0.78 -1.78 -12.34
C ARG A 12 0.59 -1.30 -13.79
N PRO A 13 1.29 -0.24 -14.24
CA PRO A 13 2.38 0.46 -13.55
C PRO A 13 1.94 1.74 -12.80
N SER A 14 0.65 2.10 -12.77
CA SER A 14 0.22 3.34 -12.09
C SER A 14 0.23 3.24 -10.57
N TRP A 15 0.24 2.01 -10.05
CA TRP A 15 0.07 1.67 -8.65
C TRP A 15 -1.25 2.16 -8.06
N ASP A 16 -2.28 2.36 -8.88
CA ASP A 16 -3.62 2.67 -8.38
C ASP A 16 -4.35 1.40 -7.97
N CYS A 17 -5.25 1.49 -7.00
CA CYS A 17 -6.04 0.36 -6.57
C CYS A 17 -7.03 -0.06 -7.67
N ARG A 18 -7.04 -1.33 -8.04
CA ARG A 18 -7.95 -1.87 -9.07
C ARG A 18 -9.43 -1.68 -8.72
N ALA A 19 -9.79 -1.85 -7.44
CA ALA A 19 -11.17 -1.77 -6.96
C ALA A 19 -11.71 -0.33 -6.87
N CYS A 20 -10.87 0.63 -6.45
CA CYS A 20 -11.35 1.99 -6.15
C CYS A 20 -10.66 3.12 -6.92
N GLY A 21 -9.65 2.83 -7.74
CA GLY A 21 -8.91 3.82 -8.54
C GLY A 21 -8.06 4.81 -7.74
N ARG A 22 -8.03 4.72 -6.41
CA ARG A 22 -7.21 5.57 -5.53
C ARG A 22 -5.76 5.05 -5.49
N PRO A 23 -4.77 5.89 -5.14
CA PRO A 23 -3.39 5.45 -4.95
C PRO A 23 -3.31 4.25 -4.00
N TRP A 24 -2.81 3.11 -4.47
CA TRP A 24 -2.54 1.95 -3.62
C TRP A 24 -1.25 2.17 -2.81
N PRO A 25 -1.17 1.85 -1.50
CA PRO A 25 -2.22 1.24 -0.68
C PRO A 25 -3.31 2.26 -0.30
N CYS A 26 -4.55 1.97 -0.67
CA CYS A 26 -5.74 2.73 -0.25
C CYS A 26 -6.21 2.27 1.14
N ASP A 27 -7.09 3.02 1.82
CA ASP A 27 -7.47 2.72 3.21
C ASP A 27 -7.95 1.26 3.43
N PRO A 28 -8.83 0.69 2.58
CA PRO A 28 -9.25 -0.71 2.72
C PRO A 28 -8.09 -1.70 2.51
N ALA A 29 -7.17 -1.43 1.58
CA ALA A 29 -5.98 -2.25 1.39
C ALA A 29 -5.08 -2.22 2.63
N ARG A 30 -4.91 -1.04 3.24
CA ARG A 30 -4.10 -0.88 4.45
C ARG A 30 -4.69 -1.67 5.62
N GLU A 31 -6.00 -1.62 5.79
CA GLU A 31 -6.72 -2.39 6.81
C GLU A 31 -6.58 -3.89 6.59
N GLN A 32 -6.79 -4.37 5.35
CA GLN A 32 -6.63 -5.79 5.00
C GLN A 32 -5.19 -6.27 5.22
N LEU A 33 -4.20 -5.51 4.75
CA LEU A 33 -2.77 -5.83 4.89
C LEU A 33 -2.33 -5.84 6.36
N ALA A 34 -2.78 -4.88 7.16
CA ALA A 34 -2.47 -4.82 8.59
C ALA A 34 -3.18 -5.91 9.40
N GLY A 35 -4.39 -6.32 9.00
CA GLY A 35 -5.10 -7.44 9.61
C GLY A 35 -4.48 -8.80 9.28
N ALA A 36 -3.84 -8.93 8.11
CA ALA A 36 -3.25 -10.18 7.63
C ALA A 36 -1.78 -10.38 8.04
N ASN A 37 -1.05 -9.31 8.38
CA ASN A 37 0.40 -9.36 8.61
C ASN A 37 0.79 -8.75 9.96
N GLY A 38 1.84 -9.29 10.58
CA GLY A 38 2.51 -8.63 11.70
C GLY A 38 3.23 -7.35 11.25
N ARG A 39 3.56 -6.45 12.19
CA ARG A 39 4.19 -5.16 11.89
C ARG A 39 5.47 -5.28 11.04
N VAL A 40 6.35 -6.22 11.39
CA VAL A 40 7.62 -6.43 10.68
C VAL A 40 7.38 -6.99 9.29
N ASP A 41 6.55 -8.03 9.17
CA ASP A 41 6.21 -8.65 7.90
C ASP A 41 5.56 -7.65 6.95
N LEU A 42 4.66 -6.81 7.47
CA LEU A 42 4.01 -5.74 6.73
C LEU A 42 5.04 -4.70 6.22
N ALA A 43 5.97 -4.27 7.07
CA ALA A 43 7.00 -3.31 6.67
C ALA A 43 7.91 -3.88 5.57
N VAL A 44 8.30 -5.15 5.66
CA VAL A 44 9.10 -5.84 4.64
C VAL A 44 8.31 -5.99 3.34
N LEU A 45 7.04 -6.39 3.41
CA LEU A 45 6.16 -6.48 2.24
C LEU A 45 6.02 -5.11 1.55
N MET A 46 5.79 -4.04 2.32
CA MET A 46 5.67 -2.69 1.77
C MET A 46 6.98 -2.15 1.20
N TRP A 47 8.13 -2.55 1.77
CA TRP A 47 9.44 -2.24 1.20
C TRP A 47 9.61 -2.85 -0.20
N ASN A 48 9.27 -4.14 -0.35
CA ASN A 48 9.34 -4.81 -1.66
C ASN A 48 8.46 -4.10 -2.70
N HIS A 49 7.24 -3.73 -2.32
CA HIS A 49 6.36 -2.95 -3.20
C HIS A 49 6.89 -1.55 -3.51
N LEU A 50 7.51 -0.88 -2.55
CA LEU A 50 8.16 0.41 -2.78
C LEU A 50 9.25 0.30 -3.85
N GLU A 51 10.10 -0.73 -3.79
CA GLU A 51 11.16 -0.94 -4.79
C GLU A 51 10.59 -1.16 -6.19
N GLU A 52 9.52 -1.95 -6.31
CA GLU A 52 8.83 -2.16 -7.60
C GLU A 52 8.17 -0.86 -8.09
N ALA A 53 7.51 -0.13 -7.21
CA ALA A 53 6.89 1.16 -7.50
C ALA A 53 7.90 2.21 -7.96
N ALA A 54 9.08 2.24 -7.37
CA ALA A 54 10.16 3.13 -7.78
C ALA A 54 10.66 2.83 -9.21
N ARG A 55 10.65 1.56 -9.62
CA ARG A 55 10.98 1.16 -11.00
C ARG A 55 9.88 1.55 -12.00
N ASP A 56 8.62 1.40 -11.60
CA ASP A 56 7.46 1.70 -12.47
C ASP A 56 7.16 3.21 -12.59
N MET A 57 7.45 3.97 -11.55
CA MET A 57 7.16 5.40 -11.45
C MET A 57 8.44 6.22 -11.25
N PRO A 58 9.36 6.25 -12.24
CA PRO A 58 10.69 6.86 -12.09
C PRO A 58 10.67 8.39 -11.91
N ARG A 59 9.53 9.04 -12.16
CA ARG A 59 9.34 10.48 -11.98
C ARG A 59 8.78 10.83 -10.59
N THR A 60 8.34 9.84 -9.82
CA THR A 60 7.78 10.07 -8.49
C THR A 60 8.93 10.21 -7.47
N PRO A 61 8.94 11.25 -6.63
CA PRO A 61 9.96 11.43 -5.61
C PRO A 61 10.02 10.25 -4.63
N ALA A 62 11.23 9.84 -4.25
CA ALA A 62 11.42 8.74 -3.28
C ALA A 62 10.75 9.02 -1.93
N SER A 63 10.68 10.28 -1.51
CA SER A 63 9.96 10.70 -0.30
C SER A 63 8.47 10.41 -0.38
N GLU A 64 7.84 10.65 -1.53
CA GLU A 64 6.42 10.38 -1.75
C GLU A 64 6.13 8.88 -1.70
N LEU A 65 7.01 8.07 -2.32
CA LEU A 65 6.91 6.60 -2.24
C LEU A 65 7.09 6.11 -0.79
N PHE A 66 8.07 6.64 -0.06
CA PHE A 66 8.27 6.30 1.35
C PHE A 66 7.04 6.62 2.20
N GLU A 67 6.48 7.82 2.05
CA GLU A 67 5.27 8.25 2.77
C GLU A 67 4.05 7.37 2.44
N ARG A 68 3.93 6.96 1.19
CA ARG A 68 2.83 6.15 0.68
C ARG A 68 2.88 4.70 1.15
N PHE A 69 4.05 4.06 1.07
CA PHE A 69 4.18 2.62 1.35
C PHE A 69 4.57 2.32 2.80
N LEU A 70 5.45 3.11 3.44
CA LEU A 70 6.07 2.74 4.73
C LEU A 70 5.61 3.56 5.93
N ARG A 71 5.21 4.83 5.76
CA ARG A 71 4.88 5.71 6.90
C ARG A 71 3.78 5.17 7.80
N TRP A 72 2.82 4.44 7.23
CA TRP A 72 1.68 3.90 7.98
C TRP A 72 1.95 2.53 8.62
N THR A 73 3.00 1.81 8.19
CA THR A 73 3.38 0.50 8.77
C THR A 73 4.09 0.65 10.11
N ASP A 74 4.61 1.84 10.40
CA ASP A 74 5.31 2.16 11.65
C ASP A 74 4.34 2.45 12.82
N ARG A 75 3.03 2.56 12.57
CA ARG A 75 2.06 2.99 13.59
C ARG A 75 2.12 2.03 14.80
N PRO A 76 2.42 2.52 16.02
CA PRO A 76 2.40 1.67 17.20
C PRO A 76 0.97 1.18 17.41
N SER A 77 0.81 -0.13 17.57
CA SER A 77 -0.42 -0.73 18.06
C SER A 77 -0.67 -0.20 19.48
N GLY A 78 -1.46 0.88 19.61
CA GLY A 78 -2.00 1.40 20.86
C GLY A 78 -1.01 1.53 22.03
N ALA A 79 -0.42 2.71 22.20
CA ALA A 79 -0.15 3.18 23.56
C ALA A 79 -1.51 3.60 24.17
N ALA A 80 -2.07 2.73 25.00
CA ALA A 80 -3.10 3.05 25.99
C ALA A 80 -2.41 3.22 27.35
#